data_AF-A0A4Q5UCP4-F1
#
_entry.id   AF-A0A4Q5UCP4-F1
#
_cell.length_a   1.000
_cell.length_b   1.000
_cell.length_c   1.000
_cell.angle_alpha   90.00
_cell.angle_beta   90.00
_cell.angle_gamma   90.00
#
_symmetry.space_group_name_H-M   'P 1'
#
loop_
_entity.id
_entity.type
_entity.pdbx_description
1 polymer ?
#
loop_
_entity_poly.entity_id
_entity_poly.type
_entity_poly.pdbx_seq_one_letter_code
_entity_poly.pdbx_strand_id
1 'polypeptide(L)'
;MFMAQAPVYDLSKQWDVKSIGVEAVGLSYWGMHPELMGLLLQLPDIKAMDLHPDERDLISYPDLKRVLTYLHGRGIDTSVLNIAARQLIDEEEAIKNTAPSPAVTNLHWARKDRYVLVVGTGARRLTPAEARACESIGQLLATEGYGLITGGWKGADQEVAEAYFRELAKYGEAGKQDLVLHYMMGGEKPADQKGGVIDIPSGTWYVHTMSRVLAVIIIGGEGLTYETYQSALRARVPVIPLVSTGGIAEKVYHEFLESKQNLVPRDLLETLNTRSSANDDTDIPVDAVNKILFFLHARAEVWRFVPGEHWLDMTDELNGVDVTYNDAEFGSGPYIRSRGKHTLQLPASFRMCKYPVTNEFYLEFLIDRGYETPRYWSIDSGARQTFTCRDKRSFGPAGWQDATGYEEGLDLHPVSGISVYEAMAFAEWMNEKRPLRDGWRWCLPPEDCWEFAARGREGTAYPWGNEFRTGLCNSSATALGTTCSVFEFDKGVSKTGCYDLSGNVWEFMSVPDLSDGHCTLRGGSYKNNEKEVDCRLRLFGVSDRHRPLDFGFRLAQVQERLNSPA
;
A
#
# COMPACT_ATOMS: atom_id res chain seq x y z
N MET A 1 29.02 -50.24 -3.28
CA MET A 1 28.30 -49.65 -4.43
C MET A 1 26.82 -49.82 -4.17
N PHE A 2 26.24 -48.93 -3.39
CA PHE A 2 24.80 -48.62 -3.27
C PHE A 2 24.77 -47.38 -2.40
N MET A 3 24.52 -46.21 -3.00
CA MET A 3 24.23 -45.01 -2.23
C MET A 3 22.85 -45.20 -1.61
N ALA A 4 22.80 -45.32 -0.28
CA ALA A 4 21.57 -45.11 0.44
C ALA A 4 21.29 -43.61 0.42
N GLN A 5 20.23 -43.20 -0.28
CA GLN A 5 19.74 -41.84 -0.26
C GLN A 5 19.42 -41.45 1.20
N ALA A 6 19.97 -40.32 1.65
CA ALA A 6 19.48 -39.67 2.85
C ALA A 6 18.02 -39.22 2.61
N PRO A 7 17.14 -39.30 3.61
CA PRO A 7 15.73 -39.02 3.41
C PRO A 7 15.52 -37.55 3.05
N VAL A 8 14.79 -37.32 1.97
CA VAL A 8 14.23 -36.01 1.63
C VAL A 8 13.12 -35.75 2.64
N TYR A 9 13.30 -34.76 3.51
CA TYR A 9 12.24 -34.30 4.41
C TYR A 9 11.33 -33.34 3.65
N ASP A 10 10.07 -33.75 3.53
CA ASP A 10 9.00 -32.97 2.95
C ASP A 10 8.56 -31.86 3.92
N LEU A 11 8.90 -30.61 3.59
CA LEU A 11 8.59 -29.41 4.38
C LEU A 11 7.11 -28.99 4.28
N SER A 12 6.27 -29.73 3.55
CA SER A 12 4.84 -29.46 3.41
C SER A 12 3.95 -30.10 4.49
N LYS A 13 4.51 -30.81 5.47
CA LYS A 13 3.74 -31.37 6.60
C LYS A 13 3.90 -30.56 7.89
N GLN A 14 2.77 -30.32 8.56
CA GLN A 14 2.75 -29.90 9.97
C GLN A 14 3.27 -31.03 10.86
N TRP A 15 4.06 -30.65 11.87
CA TRP A 15 4.64 -31.57 12.84
C TRP A 15 3.66 -31.75 14.01
N ASP A 16 3.32 -32.99 14.35
CA ASP A 16 2.52 -33.30 15.54
C ASP A 16 3.41 -33.29 16.79
N VAL A 17 3.28 -32.22 17.58
CA VAL A 17 4.03 -31.97 18.81
C VAL A 17 3.81 -33.06 19.87
N LYS A 18 2.72 -33.84 19.84
CA LYS A 18 2.52 -34.96 20.78
C LYS A 18 3.46 -36.14 20.53
N SER A 19 3.96 -36.32 19.31
CA SER A 19 4.96 -37.36 19.02
C SER A 19 6.35 -37.03 19.58
N ILE A 20 6.55 -35.80 20.10
CA ILE A 20 7.84 -35.23 20.51
C ILE A 20 7.94 -35.09 22.04
N GLY A 21 6.86 -35.38 22.78
CA GLY A 21 6.83 -35.66 24.22
C GLY A 21 7.82 -34.93 25.13
N VAL A 22 7.70 -33.61 25.30
CA VAL A 22 8.40 -32.89 26.39
C VAL A 22 7.60 -31.70 26.94
N GLU A 23 7.30 -31.78 28.24
CA GLU A 23 7.14 -30.67 29.21
C GLU A 23 8.49 -30.47 29.94
N ALA A 24 8.90 -29.34 30.53
CA ALA A 24 8.38 -27.98 30.61
C ALA A 24 9.52 -26.91 30.79
N VAL A 25 10.84 -27.09 30.56
CA VAL A 25 11.68 -27.62 29.44
C VAL A 25 11.52 -26.88 28.09
N GLY A 26 10.80 -25.74 28.06
CA GLY A 26 10.38 -25.07 26.82
C GLY A 26 11.41 -24.23 26.03
N LEU A 27 12.58 -23.90 26.58
CA LEU A 27 13.55 -23.00 25.91
C LEU A 27 14.92 -23.65 25.59
N SER A 28 15.08 -24.96 25.80
CA SER A 28 16.18 -25.75 25.26
C SER A 28 16.00 -26.13 23.78
N TYR A 29 14.81 -25.86 23.20
CA TYR A 29 14.46 -26.22 21.82
C TYR A 29 15.12 -25.36 20.73
N TRP A 30 15.96 -24.40 21.12
CA TRP A 30 16.78 -23.58 20.21
C TRP A 30 18.27 -23.94 20.24
N GLY A 31 18.68 -24.95 21.02
CA GLY A 31 20.05 -25.49 21.00
C GLY A 31 21.15 -24.62 21.65
N MET A 32 20.81 -23.56 22.40
CA MET A 32 21.81 -22.68 23.03
C MET A 32 22.35 -23.24 24.36
N HIS A 33 23.68 -23.21 24.52
CA HIS A 33 24.40 -23.77 25.66
C HIS A 33 24.25 -22.91 26.95
N PRO A 34 24.08 -23.50 28.15
CA PRO A 34 23.79 -22.77 29.40
C PRO A 34 24.85 -21.75 29.85
N GLU A 35 26.13 -22.02 29.60
CA GLU A 35 27.22 -21.08 29.93
C GLU A 35 27.18 -19.80 29.07
N LEU A 36 26.72 -19.92 27.82
CA LEU A 36 26.53 -18.78 26.90
C LEU A 36 25.37 -17.89 27.36
N MET A 37 24.32 -18.49 27.92
CA MET A 37 23.18 -17.79 28.49
C MET A 37 23.56 -16.98 29.74
N GLY A 38 24.45 -17.53 30.58
CA GLY A 38 25.01 -16.83 31.72
C GLY A 38 25.90 -15.63 31.35
N LEU A 39 26.59 -15.70 30.21
CA LEU A 39 27.42 -14.61 29.67
C LEU A 39 26.59 -13.48 29.05
N LEU A 40 25.54 -13.82 28.29
CA LEU A 40 24.64 -12.86 27.64
C LEU A 40 23.90 -11.96 28.65
N LEU A 41 23.40 -12.54 29.74
CA LEU A 41 22.68 -11.82 30.79
C LEU A 41 23.57 -10.91 31.66
N GLN A 42 24.90 -10.98 31.51
CA GLN A 42 25.84 -10.11 32.19
C GLN A 42 26.32 -8.92 31.34
N LEU A 43 25.96 -8.87 30.05
CA LEU A 43 26.31 -7.76 29.17
C LEU A 43 25.52 -6.49 29.54
N PRO A 44 26.20 -5.33 29.74
CA PRO A 44 25.55 -4.09 30.19
C PRO A 44 24.41 -3.61 29.27
N ASP A 45 24.55 -3.84 27.96
CA ASP A 45 23.60 -3.39 26.95
C ASP A 45 22.27 -4.18 27.00
N ILE A 46 22.32 -5.47 27.37
CA ILE A 46 21.11 -6.29 27.59
C ILE A 46 20.42 -5.94 28.91
N LYS A 47 21.18 -5.52 29.94
CA LYS A 47 20.59 -4.97 31.18
C LYS A 47 19.97 -3.59 31.01
N ALA A 48 20.35 -2.85 29.95
CA ALA A 48 19.79 -1.55 29.60
C ALA A 48 18.60 -1.64 28.63
N MET A 49 18.42 -2.78 27.97
CA MET A 49 17.14 -3.14 27.36
C MET A 49 16.18 -3.42 28.52
N ASP A 50 15.28 -2.49 28.79
CA ASP A 50 14.24 -2.59 29.84
C ASP A 50 13.22 -3.67 29.44
N LEU A 51 13.66 -4.93 29.44
CA LEU A 51 12.84 -6.09 29.18
C LEU A 51 11.93 -6.27 30.38
N HIS A 52 10.71 -5.75 30.24
CA HIS A 52 9.70 -5.77 31.28
C HIS A 52 9.50 -7.21 31.77
N PRO A 53 9.36 -7.47 33.08
CA PRO A 53 9.28 -8.83 33.63
C PRO A 53 8.16 -9.72 33.05
N ASP A 54 7.18 -9.12 32.37
CA ASP A 54 6.00 -9.75 31.77
C ASP A 54 6.11 -9.97 30.24
N GLU A 55 7.22 -9.60 29.60
CA GLU A 55 7.48 -9.77 28.15
C GLU A 55 8.51 -10.88 27.86
N ARG A 56 8.36 -12.04 28.50
CA ARG A 56 9.42 -13.07 28.49
C ARG A 56 9.47 -14.02 27.29
N ASP A 57 8.57 -13.93 26.31
CA ASP A 57 8.40 -15.01 25.32
C ASP A 57 8.50 -14.64 23.84
N LEU A 58 8.89 -13.42 23.45
CA LEU A 58 9.00 -13.06 22.02
C LEU A 58 10.25 -12.21 21.72
N ILE A 59 11.18 -12.76 20.94
CA ILE A 59 12.21 -11.98 20.24
C ILE A 59 11.83 -11.91 18.76
N SER A 60 11.74 -10.71 18.20
CA SER A 60 11.42 -10.54 16.78
C SER A 60 12.60 -10.97 15.89
N TYR A 61 12.33 -11.36 14.64
CA TYR A 61 13.38 -11.69 13.67
C TYR A 61 14.42 -10.56 13.47
N PRO A 62 14.01 -9.26 13.41
CA PRO A 62 14.94 -8.14 13.45
C PRO A 62 15.82 -8.09 14.70
N ASP A 63 15.27 -8.39 15.88
CA ASP A 63 16.02 -8.36 17.14
C ASP A 63 17.00 -9.53 17.26
N LEU A 64 16.62 -10.72 16.80
CA LEU A 64 17.52 -11.87 16.67
C LEU A 64 18.67 -11.56 15.70
N LYS A 65 18.38 -10.95 14.56
CA LYS A 65 19.38 -10.51 13.57
C LYS A 65 20.34 -9.46 14.15
N ARG A 66 19.85 -8.52 14.96
CA ARG A 66 20.67 -7.53 15.67
C ARG A 66 21.60 -8.17 16.69
N VAL A 67 21.10 -9.12 17.49
CA VAL A 67 21.89 -9.85 18.49
C VAL A 67 23.01 -10.66 17.83
N LEU A 68 22.71 -11.38 16.74
CA LEU A 68 23.71 -12.16 16.00
C LEU A 68 24.78 -11.27 15.32
N THR A 69 24.36 -10.14 14.76
CA THR A 69 25.27 -9.15 14.14
C THR A 69 26.20 -8.51 15.17
N TYR A 70 25.67 -8.18 16.37
CA TYR A 70 26.44 -7.60 17.48
C TYR A 70 27.52 -8.57 18.02
N LEU A 71 27.18 -9.84 18.21
CA LEU A 71 28.10 -10.87 18.71
C LEU A 71 29.24 -11.16 17.71
N HIS A 72 28.92 -11.21 16.42
CA HIS A 72 29.89 -11.38 15.35
C HIS A 72 30.88 -10.20 15.27
N GLY A 73 30.39 -8.96 15.39
CA GLY A 73 31.21 -7.75 15.40
C GLY A 73 32.19 -7.63 16.59
N ARG A 74 32.01 -8.44 17.64
CA ARG A 74 32.90 -8.52 18.82
C ARG A 74 33.88 -9.71 18.75
N GLY A 75 33.91 -10.45 17.65
CA GLY A 75 34.81 -11.58 17.44
C GLY A 75 34.45 -12.84 18.24
N ILE A 76 33.22 -12.94 18.74
CA ILE A 76 32.71 -14.14 19.40
C ILE A 76 32.33 -15.15 18.32
N ASP A 77 32.94 -16.34 18.35
CA ASP A 77 32.71 -17.36 17.33
C ASP A 77 31.28 -17.90 17.39
N THR A 78 30.47 -17.51 16.40
CA THR A 78 29.09 -17.91 16.21
C THR A 78 28.93 -19.37 15.76
N SER A 79 30.02 -20.11 15.55
CA SER A 79 30.02 -21.52 15.13
C SER A 79 29.36 -22.49 16.12
N VAL A 80 29.11 -22.06 17.36
CA VAL A 80 28.39 -22.83 18.39
C VAL A 80 26.86 -22.77 18.22
N LEU A 81 26.31 -21.84 17.42
CA LEU A 81 24.86 -21.63 17.20
C LEU A 81 24.27 -22.54 16.09
N ASN A 82 24.48 -23.85 16.24
CA ASN A 82 24.51 -24.88 15.21
C ASN A 82 23.46 -24.90 14.04
N ILE A 83 24.01 -25.27 12.87
CA ILE A 83 23.46 -25.89 11.64
C ILE A 83 22.48 -25.08 10.77
N ALA A 84 21.38 -24.53 11.31
CA ALA A 84 20.37 -23.85 10.47
C ALA A 84 20.93 -22.57 9.80
N ALA A 85 21.79 -21.85 10.50
CA ALA A 85 22.46 -20.65 9.98
C ALA A 85 23.53 -20.96 8.92
N ARG A 86 24.12 -22.17 8.92
CA ARG A 86 25.14 -22.56 7.92
C ARG A 86 24.54 -22.95 6.58
N GLN A 87 23.40 -23.64 6.57
CA GLN A 87 22.69 -23.95 5.30
C GLN A 87 22.18 -22.69 4.60
N LEU A 88 21.70 -21.69 5.34
CA LEU A 88 21.25 -20.41 4.80
C LEU A 88 22.38 -19.61 4.14
N ILE A 89 23.60 -19.66 4.70
CA ILE A 89 24.76 -18.92 4.17
C ILE A 89 25.37 -19.66 2.97
N ASP A 90 25.45 -20.99 3.01
CA ASP A 90 26.03 -21.79 1.93
C ASP A 90 25.11 -21.88 0.69
N GLU A 91 23.78 -21.84 0.85
CA GLU A 91 22.83 -21.76 -0.27
C GLU A 91 22.86 -20.40 -0.98
N GLU A 92 23.06 -19.30 -0.24
CA GLU A 92 23.13 -17.95 -0.81
C GLU A 92 24.42 -17.73 -1.64
N GLU A 93 25.54 -18.33 -1.22
CA GLU A 93 26.81 -18.34 -1.97
C GLU A 93 26.79 -19.28 -3.18
N ALA A 94 26.06 -20.40 -3.10
CA ALA A 94 25.88 -21.33 -4.23
C ALA A 94 24.96 -20.75 -5.32
N ILE A 95 23.91 -20.01 -4.95
CA ILE A 95 23.00 -19.30 -5.87
C ILE A 95 23.75 -18.18 -6.62
N LYS A 96 24.65 -17.46 -5.96
CA LYS A 96 25.50 -16.44 -6.61
C LYS A 96 26.47 -17.02 -7.64
N ASN A 97 26.95 -18.24 -7.42
CA ASN A 97 27.96 -18.88 -8.27
C ASN A 97 27.40 -19.82 -9.36
N THR A 98 26.08 -20.07 -9.39
CA THR A 98 25.44 -20.92 -10.41
C THR A 98 24.35 -20.22 -11.24
N ALA A 99 24.11 -18.93 -11.02
CA ALA A 99 23.17 -18.16 -11.84
C ALA A 99 23.65 -18.07 -13.31
N PRO A 100 22.84 -18.52 -14.29
CA PRO A 100 23.12 -18.29 -15.70
C PRO A 100 23.06 -16.79 -16.04
N SER A 101 23.81 -16.41 -17.07
CA SER A 101 23.80 -15.08 -17.72
C SER A 101 22.38 -14.52 -17.86
N PRO A 102 22.17 -13.19 -17.69
CA PRO A 102 20.85 -12.60 -17.44
C PRO A 102 19.91 -12.79 -18.62
N ALA A 103 19.08 -13.83 -18.54
CA ALA A 103 17.93 -14.00 -19.40
C ALA A 103 16.74 -13.28 -18.75
N VAL A 104 16.55 -12.03 -19.17
CA VAL A 104 15.27 -11.34 -19.37
C VAL A 104 14.14 -11.81 -18.42
N THR A 105 14.06 -11.19 -17.25
CA THR A 105 12.76 -10.93 -16.64
C THR A 105 11.98 -10.05 -17.62
N ASN A 106 10.87 -10.58 -18.15
CA ASN A 106 9.98 -9.84 -19.05
C ASN A 106 9.53 -8.52 -18.36
N LEU A 107 10.11 -7.38 -18.78
CA LEU A 107 9.66 -6.03 -18.45
C LEU A 107 8.33 -5.74 -19.16
N HIS A 108 7.23 -6.28 -18.62
CA HIS A 108 5.88 -6.15 -19.19
C HIS A 108 5.23 -4.77 -19.05
N TRP A 109 5.96 -3.70 -18.68
CA TRP A 109 5.29 -2.43 -18.40
C TRP A 109 6.19 -1.20 -18.62
N ALA A 110 5.86 -0.45 -19.66
CA ALA A 110 6.12 0.98 -19.74
C ALA A 110 4.77 1.65 -19.52
N ARG A 111 4.52 2.21 -18.32
CA ARG A 111 3.20 2.78 -18.00
C ARG A 111 3.23 4.27 -18.31
N LYS A 112 2.86 4.60 -19.55
CA LYS A 112 2.85 5.95 -20.14
C LYS A 112 2.04 7.02 -19.38
N ASP A 113 1.40 6.65 -18.26
CA ASP A 113 0.54 7.52 -17.44
C ASP A 113 1.07 7.69 -16.00
N ARG A 114 2.27 7.18 -15.68
CA ARG A 114 2.86 7.23 -14.32
C ARG A 114 4.22 7.91 -14.35
N TYR A 115 4.21 9.25 -14.27
CA TYR A 115 5.45 10.02 -14.30
C TYR A 115 5.90 10.44 -12.91
N VAL A 116 7.21 10.55 -12.74
CA VAL A 116 7.83 11.29 -11.64
C VAL A 116 8.46 12.54 -12.24
N LEU A 117 8.15 13.70 -11.65
CA LEU A 117 8.83 14.95 -12.00
C LEU A 117 10.15 15.00 -11.24
N VAL A 118 11.26 15.12 -11.95
CA VAL A 118 12.55 15.43 -11.34
C VAL A 118 12.90 16.87 -11.70
N VAL A 119 13.20 17.67 -10.68
CA VAL A 119 13.70 19.05 -10.83
C VAL A 119 14.92 19.25 -9.97
N GLY A 120 15.79 20.18 -10.37
CA GLY A 120 17.01 20.40 -9.63
C GLY A 120 17.89 21.50 -10.16
N THR A 121 19.16 21.42 -9.81
CA THR A 121 20.18 22.40 -10.18
C THR A 121 20.29 22.56 -11.70
N GLY A 122 20.27 23.82 -12.17
CA GLY A 122 20.38 24.18 -13.58
C GLY A 122 21.82 24.21 -14.10
N ALA A 123 22.10 25.14 -15.02
CA ALA A 123 23.29 25.14 -15.88
C ALA A 123 24.68 25.24 -15.20
N ARG A 124 24.76 25.30 -13.87
CA ARG A 124 26.04 25.19 -13.16
C ARG A 124 26.52 23.75 -13.12
N ARG A 125 27.80 23.57 -12.81
CA ARG A 125 28.35 22.22 -12.58
C ARG A 125 27.69 21.60 -11.36
N LEU A 126 27.17 20.39 -11.52
CA LEU A 126 26.64 19.60 -10.42
C LEU A 126 27.76 19.24 -9.44
N THR A 127 27.45 19.26 -8.16
CA THR A 127 28.28 18.66 -7.13
C THR A 127 28.31 17.15 -7.31
N PRO A 128 29.32 16.43 -6.77
CA PRO A 128 29.35 14.99 -6.81
C PRO A 128 28.07 14.34 -6.25
N ALA A 129 27.51 14.89 -5.16
CA ALA A 129 26.27 14.40 -4.55
C ALA A 129 25.06 14.56 -5.46
N GLU A 130 24.91 15.73 -6.12
CA GLU A 130 23.85 15.96 -7.09
C GLU A 130 23.96 15.02 -8.30
N ALA A 131 25.18 14.82 -8.83
CA ALA A 131 25.41 13.94 -9.99
C ALA A 131 25.04 12.47 -9.68
N ARG A 132 25.47 11.94 -8.53
CA ARG A 132 25.11 10.57 -8.12
C ARG A 132 23.64 10.43 -7.80
N ALA A 133 23.01 11.45 -7.19
CA ALA A 133 21.57 11.43 -6.98
C ALA A 133 20.80 11.37 -8.30
N CYS A 134 21.22 12.15 -9.31
CA CYS A 134 20.65 12.07 -10.66
C CYS A 134 20.84 10.67 -11.27
N GLU A 135 22.02 10.08 -11.11
CA GLU A 135 22.30 8.73 -11.60
C GLU A 135 21.41 7.67 -10.93
N SER A 136 21.36 7.63 -9.60
CA SER A 136 20.56 6.67 -8.85
C SER A 136 19.06 6.82 -9.11
N ILE A 137 18.53 8.04 -9.15
CA ILE A 137 17.11 8.27 -9.44
C ILE A 137 16.77 7.92 -10.88
N GLY A 138 17.61 8.28 -11.85
CA GLY A 138 17.41 7.93 -13.25
C GLY A 138 17.38 6.42 -13.46
N GLN A 139 18.33 5.70 -12.85
CA GLN A 139 18.39 4.23 -12.88
C GLN A 139 17.19 3.58 -12.18
N LEU A 140 16.81 4.08 -11.00
CA LEU A 140 15.66 3.59 -10.24
C LEU A 140 14.38 3.69 -11.07
N LEU A 141 14.08 4.87 -11.60
CA LEU A 141 12.85 5.10 -12.36
C LEU A 141 12.79 4.26 -13.64
N ALA A 142 13.92 4.07 -14.32
CA ALA A 142 14.00 3.26 -15.54
C ALA A 142 13.86 1.74 -15.25
N THR A 143 14.56 1.25 -14.23
CA THR A 143 14.49 -0.15 -13.78
C THR A 143 13.06 -0.51 -13.36
N GLU A 144 12.43 0.43 -12.66
CA GLU A 144 11.07 0.33 -12.17
C GLU A 144 10.08 0.98 -13.13
N GLY A 145 10.34 1.02 -14.44
CA GLY A 145 9.37 1.35 -15.50
C GLY A 145 8.49 2.59 -15.34
N TYR A 146 8.91 3.57 -14.52
CA TYR A 146 8.24 4.84 -14.30
C TYR A 146 8.61 5.82 -15.41
N GLY A 147 7.66 6.63 -15.88
CA GLY A 147 7.98 7.74 -16.77
C GLY A 147 8.75 8.84 -16.04
N LEU A 148 9.59 9.57 -16.77
CA LEU A 148 10.34 10.71 -16.25
C LEU A 148 9.83 12.00 -16.90
N ILE A 149 9.43 12.98 -16.09
CA ILE A 149 9.21 14.36 -16.54
C ILE A 149 10.35 15.23 -16.01
N THR A 150 10.87 16.11 -16.87
CA THR A 150 11.91 17.08 -16.51
C THR A 150 11.77 18.36 -17.37
N GLY A 151 12.49 19.42 -17.00
CA GLY A 151 12.56 20.66 -17.77
C GLY A 151 13.52 20.59 -18.95
N GLY A 152 14.33 19.53 -19.08
CA GLY A 152 15.24 19.31 -20.22
C GLY A 152 16.44 20.26 -20.30
N TRP A 153 16.72 21.02 -19.24
CA TRP A 153 17.82 21.97 -19.19
C TRP A 153 19.16 21.28 -18.88
N LYS A 154 20.28 21.98 -19.07
CA LYS A 154 21.59 21.50 -18.60
C LYS A 154 21.63 21.47 -17.07
N GLY A 155 22.27 20.44 -16.51
CA GLY A 155 22.34 20.23 -15.06
C GLY A 155 21.59 18.96 -14.66
N ALA A 156 20.82 19.01 -13.58
CA ALA A 156 20.13 17.86 -13.01
C ALA A 156 19.15 17.21 -14.01
N ASP A 157 18.42 18.03 -14.76
CA ASP A 157 17.48 17.60 -15.81
C ASP A 157 18.14 16.71 -16.87
N GLN A 158 19.30 17.12 -17.38
CA GLN A 158 20.08 16.35 -18.35
C GLN A 158 20.63 15.06 -17.73
N GLU A 159 21.26 15.15 -16.56
CA GLU A 159 21.98 14.03 -15.96
C GLU A 159 21.03 12.89 -15.53
N VAL A 160 19.84 13.23 -14.99
CA VAL A 160 18.84 12.21 -14.64
C VAL A 160 18.26 11.53 -15.87
N ALA A 161 18.02 12.28 -16.95
CA ALA A 161 17.52 11.74 -18.21
C ALA A 161 18.57 10.85 -18.89
N GLU A 162 19.84 11.27 -18.90
CA GLU A 162 20.94 10.45 -19.43
C GLU A 162 21.13 9.14 -18.67
N ALA A 163 21.05 9.17 -17.34
CA ALA A 163 21.08 7.96 -16.51
C ALA A 163 19.90 7.04 -16.81
N TYR A 164 18.69 7.59 -16.94
CA TYR A 164 17.49 6.87 -17.30
C TYR A 164 17.63 6.16 -18.67
N PHE A 165 18.06 6.88 -19.71
CA PHE A 165 18.27 6.31 -21.04
C PHE A 165 19.38 5.24 -21.05
N ARG A 166 20.45 5.45 -20.29
CA ARG A 166 21.54 4.48 -20.17
C ARG A 166 21.06 3.18 -19.54
N GLU A 167 20.16 3.27 -18.56
CA GLU A 167 19.55 2.11 -17.92
C GLU A 167 18.60 1.38 -18.87
N LEU A 168 17.72 2.09 -19.58
CA LEU A 168 16.87 1.49 -20.62
C LEU A 168 17.68 0.72 -21.68
N ALA A 169 18.84 1.24 -22.07
CA ALA A 169 19.70 0.57 -23.04
C ALA A 169 20.24 -0.78 -22.54
N LYS A 170 20.50 -0.93 -21.23
CA LYS A 170 20.91 -2.22 -20.63
C LYS A 170 19.84 -3.30 -20.78
N TYR A 171 18.57 -2.90 -20.78
CA TYR A 171 17.42 -3.80 -20.95
C TYR A 171 17.01 -3.99 -22.42
N GLY A 172 17.75 -3.42 -23.38
CA GLY A 172 17.40 -3.50 -24.80
C GLY A 172 16.24 -2.58 -25.21
N GLU A 173 15.89 -1.60 -24.38
CA GLU A 173 14.71 -0.74 -24.51
C GLU A 173 15.05 0.68 -24.98
N ALA A 174 16.19 0.85 -25.66
CA ALA A 174 16.68 2.15 -26.14
C ALA A 174 15.71 2.90 -27.11
N GLY A 175 14.72 2.20 -27.65
CA GLY A 175 13.66 2.76 -28.48
C GLY A 175 12.51 3.44 -27.72
N LYS A 176 12.38 3.22 -26.40
CA LYS A 176 11.31 3.77 -25.54
C LYS A 176 11.62 5.18 -25.04
N GLN A 177 12.08 6.05 -25.94
CA GLN A 177 12.45 7.42 -25.58
C GLN A 177 11.23 8.26 -25.19
N ASP A 178 10.02 7.85 -25.58
CA ASP A 178 8.75 8.49 -25.24
C ASP A 178 8.38 8.39 -23.74
N LEU A 179 9.12 7.62 -22.94
CA LEU A 179 8.98 7.58 -21.48
C LEU A 179 9.61 8.76 -20.75
N VAL A 180 10.48 9.51 -21.43
CA VAL A 180 11.05 10.75 -20.91
C VAL A 180 10.40 11.92 -21.63
N LEU A 181 9.75 12.80 -20.89
CA LEU A 181 9.09 13.99 -21.42
C LEU A 181 9.77 15.26 -20.90
N HIS A 182 10.30 16.05 -21.83
CA HIS A 182 10.90 17.35 -21.58
C HIS A 182 9.88 18.45 -21.82
N TYR A 183 9.58 19.22 -20.78
CA TYR A 183 8.68 20.37 -20.86
C TYR A 183 9.51 21.63 -21.14
N MET A 184 9.58 22.00 -22.42
CA MET A 184 10.44 23.09 -22.92
C MET A 184 9.60 24.32 -23.29
N MET A 185 10.22 25.51 -23.28
CA MET A 185 9.58 26.75 -23.71
C MET A 185 10.08 27.18 -25.09
N GLY A 186 9.20 27.77 -25.90
CA GLY A 186 9.59 28.53 -27.09
C GLY A 186 10.25 27.73 -28.21
N GLY A 187 9.92 26.45 -28.35
CA GLY A 187 10.49 25.57 -29.37
C GLY A 187 11.96 25.15 -29.11
N GLU A 188 12.46 25.37 -27.89
CA GLU A 188 13.79 24.90 -27.48
C GLU A 188 13.86 23.36 -27.42
N LYS A 189 15.09 22.83 -27.50
CA LYS A 189 15.35 21.38 -27.46
C LYS A 189 16.05 21.00 -26.16
N PRO A 190 15.76 19.80 -25.62
CA PRO A 190 16.42 19.33 -24.42
C PRO A 190 17.93 19.18 -24.63
N ALA A 191 18.69 19.35 -23.56
CA ALA A 191 20.14 19.35 -23.59
C ALA A 191 20.74 18.02 -24.09
N ASP A 192 20.08 16.89 -23.78
CA ASP A 192 20.47 15.54 -24.20
C ASP A 192 20.05 15.19 -25.64
N GLN A 193 19.23 16.04 -26.28
CA GLN A 193 18.63 15.86 -27.60
C GLN A 193 17.83 14.56 -27.78
N LYS A 194 17.34 13.98 -26.68
CA LYS A 194 16.56 12.74 -26.64
C LYS A 194 15.20 13.00 -25.98
N GLY A 195 14.35 11.98 -25.92
CA GLY A 195 13.05 12.06 -25.26
C GLY A 195 11.97 12.77 -26.08
N GLY A 196 10.73 12.70 -25.59
CA GLY A 196 9.62 13.48 -26.12
C GLY A 196 9.70 14.92 -25.66
N VAL A 197 9.39 15.88 -26.55
CA VAL A 197 9.35 17.30 -26.21
C VAL A 197 7.90 17.79 -26.19
N ILE A 198 7.50 18.39 -25.07
CA ILE A 198 6.24 19.10 -24.90
C ILE A 198 6.56 20.59 -24.92
N ASP A 199 6.25 21.25 -26.05
CA ASP A 199 6.45 22.69 -26.21
C ASP A 199 5.34 23.47 -25.51
N ILE A 200 5.72 24.40 -24.64
CA ILE A 200 4.80 25.26 -23.89
C ILE A 200 4.85 26.68 -24.45
N PRO A 201 3.70 27.22 -24.94
CA PRO A 201 3.66 28.51 -25.65
C PRO A 201 4.12 29.71 -24.81
N SER A 202 3.85 29.69 -23.50
CA SER A 202 4.26 30.71 -22.54
C SER A 202 3.92 30.28 -21.11
N GLY A 203 4.75 30.64 -20.12
CA GLY A 203 4.44 30.48 -18.69
C GLY A 203 5.37 29.54 -17.92
N THR A 204 4.95 29.15 -16.72
CA THR A 204 5.70 28.30 -15.79
C THR A 204 5.45 26.83 -16.09
N TRP A 205 6.31 26.23 -16.92
CA TRP A 205 6.17 24.88 -17.48
C TRP A 205 5.82 23.80 -16.44
N TYR A 206 6.38 23.89 -15.23
CA TYR A 206 6.14 22.95 -14.13
C TYR A 206 4.69 22.92 -13.64
N VAL A 207 3.89 23.97 -13.82
CA VAL A 207 2.47 23.95 -13.44
C VAL A 207 1.69 22.95 -14.29
N HIS A 208 2.11 22.75 -15.55
CA HIS A 208 1.44 21.86 -16.50
C HIS A 208 1.78 20.38 -16.29
N THR A 209 2.70 20.06 -15.36
CA THR A 209 3.11 18.68 -15.06
C THR A 209 2.36 18.11 -13.86
N MET A 210 1.85 18.96 -12.95
CA MET A 210 1.34 18.54 -11.62
C MET A 210 0.17 17.56 -11.68
N SER A 211 -0.66 17.61 -12.72
CA SER A 211 -1.77 16.67 -12.93
C SER A 211 -1.37 15.33 -13.54
N ARG A 212 -0.07 15.10 -13.78
CA ARG A 212 0.46 13.92 -14.47
C ARG A 212 1.53 13.17 -13.68
N VAL A 213 1.86 13.64 -12.49
CA VAL A 213 3.02 13.17 -11.73
C VAL A 213 2.59 12.53 -10.42
N LEU A 214 3.22 11.41 -10.10
CA LEU A 214 3.07 10.74 -8.81
C LEU A 214 3.72 11.57 -7.71
N ALA A 215 4.93 12.06 -7.94
CA ALA A 215 5.67 12.86 -6.99
C ALA A 215 6.63 13.81 -7.72
N VAL A 216 7.12 14.80 -6.99
CA VAL A 216 8.25 15.64 -7.38
C VAL A 216 9.48 15.23 -6.57
N ILE A 217 10.57 14.87 -7.22
CA ILE A 217 11.87 14.65 -6.58
C ILE A 217 12.73 15.90 -6.83
N ILE A 218 13.27 16.47 -5.76
CA ILE A 218 14.15 17.64 -5.83
C ILE A 218 15.59 17.22 -5.58
N ILE A 219 16.47 17.53 -6.54
CA ILE A 219 17.91 17.26 -6.49
C ILE A 219 18.68 18.57 -6.52
N GLY A 220 19.28 18.95 -5.40
CA GLY A 220 19.95 20.24 -5.22
C GLY A 220 18.93 21.38 -5.39
N GLY A 221 19.15 22.23 -6.38
CA GLY A 221 18.15 23.15 -6.88
C GLY A 221 18.60 24.60 -6.84
N GLU A 222 18.26 25.30 -7.92
CA GLU A 222 18.43 26.75 -8.11
C GLU A 222 17.23 27.29 -8.91
N GLY A 223 17.12 28.63 -8.99
CA GLY A 223 16.10 29.28 -9.81
C GLY A 223 14.69 28.78 -9.52
N LEU A 224 13.98 28.34 -10.56
CA LEU A 224 12.56 27.95 -10.53
C LEU A 224 12.24 26.66 -9.74
N THR A 225 13.25 26.03 -9.13
CA THR A 225 13.07 24.80 -8.34
C THR A 225 12.16 25.03 -7.14
N TYR A 226 12.29 26.20 -6.47
CA TYR A 226 11.47 26.53 -5.30
C TYR A 226 10.01 26.81 -5.69
N GLU A 227 9.79 27.47 -6.82
CA GLU A 227 8.47 27.74 -7.37
C GLU A 227 7.76 26.46 -7.85
N THR A 228 8.54 25.47 -8.31
CA THR A 228 8.06 24.12 -8.59
C THR A 228 7.56 23.44 -7.30
N TYR A 229 8.35 23.49 -6.23
CA TYR A 229 7.95 23.02 -4.90
C TYR A 229 6.65 23.69 -4.42
N GLN A 230 6.56 25.02 -4.49
CA GLN A 230 5.34 25.73 -4.10
C GLN A 230 4.13 25.35 -4.96
N SER A 231 4.35 25.05 -6.24
CA SER A 231 3.28 24.60 -7.14
C SER A 231 2.84 23.17 -6.82
N ALA A 232 3.79 22.30 -6.47
CA ALA A 232 3.50 20.96 -5.99
C ALA A 232 2.67 21.00 -4.70
N LEU A 233 3.02 21.87 -3.74
CA LEU A 233 2.21 22.06 -2.53
C LEU A 233 0.78 22.53 -2.83
N ARG A 234 0.63 23.54 -3.71
CA ARG A 234 -0.71 24.02 -4.13
C ARG A 234 -1.51 22.94 -4.84
N ALA A 235 -0.86 22.11 -5.64
CA ALA A 235 -1.46 21.01 -6.37
C ALA A 235 -1.60 19.72 -5.54
N ARG A 236 -1.12 19.72 -4.28
CA ARG A 236 -1.05 18.54 -3.40
C ARG A 236 -0.32 17.35 -4.05
N VAL A 237 0.77 17.64 -4.73
CA VAL A 237 1.73 16.64 -5.22
C VAL A 237 2.84 16.47 -4.17
N PRO A 238 3.14 15.23 -3.71
CA PRO A 238 4.21 14.99 -2.76
C PRO A 238 5.56 15.41 -3.31
N VAL A 239 6.39 15.94 -2.42
CA VAL A 239 7.73 16.42 -2.75
C VAL A 239 8.73 15.64 -1.92
N ILE A 240 9.70 15.02 -2.58
CA ILE A 240 10.79 14.25 -1.97
C ILE A 240 12.08 15.08 -2.11
N PRO A 241 12.45 15.88 -1.09
CA PRO A 241 13.67 16.66 -1.12
C PRO A 241 14.88 15.79 -0.74
N LEU A 242 15.78 15.52 -1.68
CA LEU A 242 17.01 14.79 -1.38
C LEU A 242 18.00 15.69 -0.61
N VAL A 243 17.80 15.82 0.71
CA VAL A 243 18.53 16.76 1.58
C VAL A 243 20.05 16.69 1.45
N SER A 244 20.61 15.49 1.21
CA SER A 244 22.05 15.29 1.02
C SER A 244 22.65 16.01 -0.20
N THR A 245 21.80 16.51 -1.10
CA THR A 245 22.21 17.22 -2.32
C THR A 245 22.28 18.75 -2.14
N GLY A 246 21.88 19.27 -0.98
CA GLY A 246 21.96 20.69 -0.64
C GLY A 246 20.94 21.58 -1.38
N GLY A 247 21.18 22.88 -1.41
CA GLY A 247 20.41 23.84 -2.23
C GLY A 247 18.93 23.96 -1.82
N ILE A 248 18.04 24.01 -2.81
CA ILE A 248 16.59 24.09 -2.55
C ILE A 248 16.07 22.80 -1.90
N ALA A 249 16.63 21.62 -2.20
CA ALA A 249 16.25 20.36 -1.55
C ALA A 249 16.44 20.43 -0.04
N GLU A 250 17.61 20.88 0.44
CA GLU A 250 17.88 21.04 1.87
C GLU A 250 16.93 22.05 2.53
N LYS A 251 16.69 23.19 1.85
CA LYS A 251 15.74 24.19 2.34
C LYS A 251 14.32 23.62 2.48
N VAL A 252 13.80 22.94 1.45
CA VAL A 252 12.47 22.33 1.45
C VAL A 252 12.35 21.24 2.53
N TYR A 253 13.41 20.45 2.72
CA TYR A 253 13.46 19.45 3.79
C TYR A 253 13.27 20.09 5.18
N HIS A 254 13.98 21.19 5.47
CA HIS A 254 13.83 21.88 6.74
C HIS A 254 12.44 22.53 6.90
N GLU A 255 11.86 23.08 5.84
CA GLU A 255 10.47 23.57 5.87
C GLU A 255 9.45 22.45 6.16
N PHE A 256 9.72 21.23 5.72
CA PHE A 256 8.88 20.07 6.05
C PHE A 256 9.01 19.60 7.49
N LEU A 257 10.17 19.75 8.12
CA LEU A 257 10.30 19.46 9.55
C LEU A 257 9.50 20.47 10.42
N GLU A 258 9.30 21.68 9.91
CA GLU A 258 8.59 22.76 10.63
C GLU A 258 7.10 22.85 10.29
N SER A 259 6.64 22.19 9.21
CA SER A 259 5.25 22.30 8.71
C SER A 259 4.53 20.96 8.64
N LYS A 260 3.21 20.96 8.91
CA LYS A 260 2.33 19.79 8.75
C LYS A 260 1.79 19.61 7.32
N GLN A 261 2.43 20.21 6.32
CA GLN A 261 1.92 20.23 4.94
C GLN A 261 2.54 19.18 4.02
N ASN A 262 3.40 18.30 4.55
CA ASN A 262 4.04 17.30 3.72
C ASN A 262 3.16 16.06 3.50
N LEU A 263 3.07 15.63 2.25
CA LEU A 263 2.37 14.41 1.82
C LEU A 263 3.30 13.20 1.70
N VAL A 264 4.58 13.36 2.07
CA VAL A 264 5.56 12.28 2.18
C VAL A 264 5.63 11.80 3.64
N PRO A 265 5.58 10.48 3.89
CA PRO A 265 5.70 9.93 5.24
C PRO A 265 6.96 10.42 5.96
N ARG A 266 6.82 10.74 7.25
CA ARG A 266 7.91 11.27 8.06
C ARG A 266 9.08 10.30 8.19
N ASP A 267 8.82 9.00 8.23
CA ASP A 267 9.86 7.97 8.29
C ASP A 267 10.69 7.93 6.98
N LEU A 268 10.08 8.23 5.83
CA LEU A 268 10.81 8.43 4.57
C LEU A 268 11.64 9.71 4.67
N LEU A 269 11.07 10.85 5.10
CA LEU A 269 11.84 12.09 5.28
C LEU A 269 13.06 11.90 6.19
N GLU A 270 12.88 11.27 7.34
CA GLU A 270 13.96 11.04 8.30
C GLU A 270 15.10 10.20 7.70
N THR A 271 14.77 9.21 6.86
CA THR A 271 15.79 8.41 6.16
C THR A 271 16.56 9.19 5.10
N LEU A 272 15.96 10.21 4.48
CA LEU A 272 16.68 11.08 3.54
C LEU A 272 17.87 11.79 4.21
N ASN A 273 17.79 12.01 5.53
CA ASN A 273 18.81 12.68 6.33
C ASN A 273 19.80 11.71 7.02
N THR A 274 19.61 10.40 6.88
CA THR A 274 20.54 9.42 7.46
C THR A 274 21.87 9.44 6.69
N ARG A 275 22.94 9.92 7.32
CA ARG A 275 24.28 9.81 6.74
C ARG A 275 24.80 8.39 6.95
N SER A 276 25.30 7.75 5.89
CA SER A 276 26.00 6.47 6.01
C SER A 276 27.22 6.66 6.92
N SER A 277 27.23 6.00 8.07
CA SER A 277 28.31 6.12 9.05
C SER A 277 29.49 5.24 8.67
N ALA A 278 30.38 5.73 7.81
CA ALA A 278 31.82 5.42 7.72
C ALA A 278 32.36 5.86 6.35
N ASN A 279 33.15 6.94 6.33
CA ASN A 279 34.12 7.30 5.27
C ASN A 279 33.69 7.34 3.79
N ASP A 280 32.42 7.21 3.45
CA ASP A 280 31.89 7.52 2.12
C ASP A 280 30.74 8.54 2.27
N ASP A 281 31.14 9.79 2.46
CA ASP A 281 30.24 10.92 2.19
C ASP A 281 29.84 10.78 0.73
N THR A 282 28.54 10.62 0.41
CA THR A 282 27.86 11.15 -0.81
C THR A 282 26.88 10.26 -1.62
N ASP A 283 26.42 9.11 -1.13
CA ASP A 283 25.32 8.35 -1.76
C ASP A 283 23.96 8.60 -1.10
N ILE A 284 22.87 8.51 -1.88
CA ILE A 284 21.52 8.36 -1.31
C ILE A 284 21.52 7.03 -0.55
N PRO A 285 21.17 7.00 0.75
CA PRO A 285 21.14 5.75 1.50
C PRO A 285 20.27 4.70 0.79
N VAL A 286 20.73 3.46 0.73
CA VAL A 286 19.96 2.36 0.11
C VAL A 286 18.56 2.24 0.73
N ASP A 287 18.45 2.49 2.04
CA ASP A 287 17.16 2.54 2.74
C ASP A 287 16.25 3.66 2.23
N ALA A 288 16.81 4.85 1.97
CA ALA A 288 16.09 5.96 1.39
C ALA A 288 15.63 5.65 -0.05
N VAL A 289 16.46 5.01 -0.87
CA VAL A 289 16.07 4.55 -2.23
C VAL A 289 14.91 3.56 -2.15
N ASN A 290 14.99 2.58 -1.25
CA ASN A 290 13.92 1.58 -1.07
C ASN A 290 12.61 2.22 -0.58
N LYS A 291 12.67 3.20 0.32
CA LYS A 291 11.48 3.92 0.80
C LYS A 291 10.89 4.85 -0.25
N ILE A 292 11.70 5.52 -1.06
CA ILE A 292 11.23 6.27 -2.24
C ILE A 292 10.50 5.32 -3.18
N LEU A 293 11.08 4.15 -3.45
CA LEU A 293 10.47 3.14 -4.31
C LEU A 293 9.14 2.62 -3.74
N PHE A 294 9.10 2.26 -2.46
CA PHE A 294 7.89 1.83 -1.78
C PHE A 294 6.80 2.91 -1.84
N PHE A 295 7.17 4.17 -1.58
CA PHE A 295 6.25 5.30 -1.67
C PHE A 295 5.70 5.50 -3.08
N LEU A 296 6.57 5.46 -4.09
CA LEU A 296 6.17 5.57 -5.49
C LEU A 296 5.28 4.41 -5.91
N HIS A 297 5.57 3.18 -5.47
CA HIS A 297 4.71 2.02 -5.73
C HIS A 297 3.36 2.19 -5.06
N ALA A 298 3.30 2.46 -3.76
CA ALA A 298 2.04 2.68 -3.04
C ALA A 298 1.20 3.78 -3.72
N ARG A 299 1.82 4.90 -4.07
CA ARG A 299 1.15 6.00 -4.75
C ARG A 299 0.78 5.68 -6.20
N ALA A 300 1.60 4.90 -6.89
CA ALA A 300 1.27 4.37 -8.20
C ALA A 300 0.11 3.39 -8.14
N GLU A 301 -0.02 2.59 -7.09
CA GLU A 301 -1.17 1.71 -6.83
C GLU A 301 -2.42 2.54 -6.50
N VAL A 302 -2.30 3.65 -5.77
CA VAL A 302 -3.40 4.62 -5.59
C VAL A 302 -3.74 5.30 -6.93
N TRP A 303 -2.76 5.71 -7.72
CA TRP A 303 -2.96 6.21 -9.09
C TRP A 303 -3.45 5.12 -10.07
N ARG A 304 -3.33 3.84 -9.72
CA ARG A 304 -3.95 2.71 -10.43
C ARG A 304 -5.43 2.54 -10.09
N PHE A 305 -6.13 3.56 -9.59
CA PHE A 305 -7.59 3.68 -9.81
C PHE A 305 -7.91 3.95 -11.30
N VAL A 306 -7.36 3.08 -12.17
CA VAL A 306 -7.56 2.94 -13.60
C VAL A 306 -8.51 1.74 -13.77
N PRO A 307 -9.65 1.90 -14.46
CA PRO A 307 -10.51 0.78 -14.84
C PRO A 307 -9.71 -0.29 -15.59
N GLY A 308 -9.61 -1.51 -15.05
CA GLY A 308 -8.93 -2.66 -15.71
C GLY A 308 -8.04 -3.57 -14.86
N GLU A 309 -7.19 -3.08 -13.95
CA GLU A 309 -6.13 -3.92 -13.30
C GLU A 309 -6.34 -4.25 -11.80
N HIS A 310 -7.28 -3.58 -11.12
CA HIS A 310 -7.58 -3.77 -9.68
C HIS A 310 -8.91 -4.47 -9.42
N TRP A 311 -9.48 -5.01 -10.49
CA TRP A 311 -10.76 -5.65 -10.51
C TRP A 311 -10.51 -7.12 -10.69
N LEU A 312 -11.12 -7.90 -9.81
CA LEU A 312 -11.27 -9.31 -10.08
C LEU A 312 -12.51 -9.39 -10.93
N ASP A 313 -12.32 -9.67 -12.22
CA ASP A 313 -13.43 -9.96 -13.10
C ASP A 313 -13.94 -11.34 -12.70
N MET A 314 -14.96 -11.34 -11.85
CA MET A 314 -15.52 -12.57 -11.28
C MET A 314 -16.35 -13.34 -12.31
N THR A 315 -16.56 -12.76 -13.50
CA THR A 315 -17.35 -13.36 -14.59
C THR A 315 -16.82 -14.74 -14.99
N ASP A 316 -15.49 -14.90 -15.07
CA ASP A 316 -14.86 -16.17 -15.44
C ASP A 316 -15.04 -17.25 -14.37
N GLU A 317 -15.17 -16.86 -13.10
CA GLU A 317 -15.42 -17.79 -12.01
C GLU A 317 -16.88 -18.28 -11.97
N LEU A 318 -17.83 -17.53 -12.52
CA LEU A 318 -19.25 -17.85 -12.43
C LEU A 318 -19.66 -19.02 -13.34
N ASN A 319 -19.08 -19.16 -14.54
CA ASN A 319 -19.38 -20.23 -15.54
C ASN A 319 -20.87 -20.66 -15.64
N GLY A 320 -21.82 -19.77 -15.33
CA GLY A 320 -23.26 -20.06 -15.32
C GLY A 320 -23.74 -21.05 -14.25
N VAL A 321 -22.99 -21.26 -13.17
CA VAL A 321 -23.37 -22.20 -12.09
C VAL A 321 -23.93 -21.44 -10.88
N ASP A 322 -25.12 -21.84 -10.42
CA ASP A 322 -25.71 -21.33 -9.19
C ASP A 322 -24.86 -21.72 -7.97
N VAL A 323 -24.44 -20.74 -7.18
CA VAL A 323 -23.68 -20.96 -5.94
C VAL A 323 -24.65 -21.03 -4.78
N THR A 324 -24.76 -22.20 -4.16
CA THR A 324 -25.60 -22.43 -2.98
C THR A 324 -24.74 -22.82 -1.79
N TYR A 325 -24.85 -22.03 -0.71
CA TYR A 325 -24.23 -22.37 0.56
C TYR A 325 -25.24 -23.06 1.46
N ASN A 326 -24.83 -24.18 2.06
CA ASN A 326 -25.63 -24.97 2.99
C ASN A 326 -25.16 -24.75 4.43
N ASP A 327 -25.08 -23.48 4.84
CA ASP A 327 -24.63 -23.11 6.18
C ASP A 327 -25.74 -23.32 7.22
N ALA A 328 -25.34 -23.69 8.43
CA ALA A 328 -26.20 -23.61 9.60
C ALA A 328 -26.50 -22.14 9.93
N GLU A 329 -27.63 -21.87 10.58
CA GLU A 329 -27.89 -20.55 11.17
C GLU A 329 -27.13 -20.40 12.49
N PHE A 330 -26.31 -19.35 12.58
CA PHE A 330 -25.59 -18.97 13.80
C PHE A 330 -25.36 -17.46 13.85
N GLY A 331 -24.90 -16.95 14.99
CA GLY A 331 -24.65 -15.52 15.15
C GLY A 331 -24.11 -15.14 16.53
N SER A 332 -23.79 -13.85 16.68
CA SER A 332 -23.36 -13.21 17.92
C SER A 332 -24.36 -12.09 18.27
N GLY A 333 -25.16 -12.30 19.30
CA GLY A 333 -26.17 -11.33 19.71
C GLY A 333 -27.33 -11.12 18.70
N PRO A 334 -28.05 -9.99 18.79
CA PRO A 334 -29.25 -9.77 17.97
C PRO A 334 -28.95 -9.37 16.52
N TYR A 335 -27.84 -8.66 16.26
CA TYR A 335 -27.58 -8.00 14.98
C TYR A 335 -26.51 -8.66 14.11
N ILE A 336 -25.70 -9.58 14.66
CA ILE A 336 -24.67 -10.30 13.88
C ILE A 336 -25.14 -11.73 13.69
N ARG A 337 -25.48 -12.10 12.45
CA ARG A 337 -25.99 -13.45 12.13
C ARG A 337 -25.54 -13.93 10.76
N SER A 338 -25.52 -15.23 10.56
CA SER A 338 -25.37 -15.84 9.24
C SER A 338 -26.69 -15.77 8.47
N ARG A 339 -26.63 -15.88 7.15
CA ARG A 339 -27.81 -16.04 6.28
C ARG A 339 -28.39 -17.46 6.25
N GLY A 340 -27.74 -18.43 6.92
CA GLY A 340 -28.11 -19.84 6.85
C GLY A 340 -27.98 -20.39 5.43
N LYS A 341 -28.80 -21.38 5.08
CA LYS A 341 -28.84 -21.96 3.74
C LYS A 341 -29.44 -20.97 2.73
N HIS A 342 -28.69 -20.61 1.70
CA HIS A 342 -29.16 -19.69 0.66
C HIS A 342 -28.39 -19.86 -0.66
N THR A 343 -28.97 -19.36 -1.75
CA THR A 343 -28.37 -19.32 -3.09
C THR A 343 -28.07 -17.88 -3.46
N LEU A 344 -26.83 -17.60 -3.86
CA LEU A 344 -26.38 -16.27 -4.24
C LEU A 344 -27.05 -15.80 -5.53
N GLN A 345 -27.54 -14.56 -5.55
CA GLN A 345 -28.08 -13.88 -6.73
C GLN A 345 -26.99 -13.00 -7.36
N LEU A 346 -26.05 -13.65 -8.04
CA LEU A 346 -24.93 -12.96 -8.68
C LEU A 346 -25.34 -12.36 -10.02
N PRO A 347 -24.93 -11.11 -10.35
CA PRO A 347 -25.10 -10.57 -11.68
C PRO A 347 -24.25 -11.35 -12.69
N ALA A 348 -24.57 -11.21 -13.98
CA ALA A 348 -23.83 -11.88 -15.05
C ALA A 348 -22.33 -11.55 -15.02
N SER A 349 -22.00 -10.31 -14.67
CA SER A 349 -20.64 -9.82 -14.49
C SER A 349 -20.61 -8.82 -13.35
N PHE A 350 -19.60 -8.90 -12.49
CA PHE A 350 -19.28 -7.87 -11.52
C PHE A 350 -17.78 -7.84 -11.25
N ARG A 351 -17.36 -6.72 -10.68
CA ARG A 351 -15.99 -6.47 -10.24
C ARG A 351 -16.02 -5.93 -8.83
N MET A 352 -15.00 -6.25 -8.04
CA MET A 352 -14.81 -5.66 -6.71
C MET A 352 -13.39 -5.14 -6.56
N CYS A 353 -13.27 -4.03 -5.82
CA CYS A 353 -11.96 -3.56 -5.38
C CYS A 353 -11.28 -4.63 -4.53
N LYS A 354 -9.99 -4.84 -4.78
CA LYS A 354 -9.13 -5.72 -3.96
C LYS A 354 -9.08 -5.27 -2.49
N TYR A 355 -9.08 -3.96 -2.24
CA TYR A 355 -8.96 -3.36 -0.91
C TYR A 355 -10.17 -2.48 -0.57
N PRO A 356 -10.44 -2.23 0.74
CA PRO A 356 -11.27 -1.11 1.18
C PRO A 356 -10.80 0.23 0.62
N VAL A 357 -11.71 1.21 0.54
CA VAL A 357 -11.33 2.60 0.19
C VAL A 357 -10.45 3.16 1.29
N THR A 358 -9.29 3.70 0.95
CA THR A 358 -8.33 4.26 1.91
C THR A 358 -8.67 5.70 2.28
N ASN A 359 -8.10 6.19 3.39
CA ASN A 359 -8.22 7.59 3.79
C ASN A 359 -7.68 8.55 2.71
N GLU A 360 -6.53 8.25 2.11
CA GLU A 360 -5.96 9.07 1.02
C GLU A 360 -6.94 9.18 -0.16
N PHE A 361 -7.56 8.06 -0.56
CA PHE A 361 -8.49 8.08 -1.67
C PHE A 361 -9.80 8.79 -1.34
N TYR A 362 -10.31 8.59 -0.12
CA TYR A 362 -11.50 9.30 0.35
C TYR A 362 -11.28 10.82 0.48
N LEU A 363 -10.04 11.24 0.78
CA LEU A 363 -9.68 12.66 0.85
C LEU A 363 -9.87 13.36 -0.50
N GLU A 364 -9.69 12.67 -1.64
CA GLU A 364 -9.98 13.25 -2.97
C GLU A 364 -11.45 13.67 -3.11
N PHE A 365 -12.38 12.85 -2.62
CA PHE A 365 -13.81 13.19 -2.60
C PHE A 365 -14.10 14.41 -1.73
N LEU A 366 -13.46 14.52 -0.56
CA LEU A 366 -13.60 15.69 0.30
C LEU A 366 -13.02 16.96 -0.34
N ILE A 367 -11.84 16.87 -0.94
CA ILE A 367 -11.16 17.98 -1.65
C ILE A 367 -12.00 18.48 -2.82
N ASP A 368 -12.59 17.56 -3.58
CA ASP A 368 -13.45 17.88 -4.72
C ASP A 368 -14.88 18.29 -4.28
N ARG A 369 -15.04 18.67 -3.01
CA ARG A 369 -16.28 19.20 -2.43
C ARG A 369 -17.45 18.23 -2.54
N GLY A 370 -17.15 16.95 -2.36
CA GLY A 370 -18.10 15.85 -2.41
C GLY A 370 -19.24 16.02 -1.40
N TYR A 371 -18.92 16.46 -0.19
CA TYR A 371 -19.91 16.73 0.87
C TYR A 371 -20.82 17.91 0.56
N GLU A 372 -20.34 18.91 -0.16
CA GLU A 372 -21.14 20.07 -0.51
C GLU A 372 -22.01 19.83 -1.75
N THR A 373 -21.61 18.92 -2.63
CA THR A 373 -22.21 18.72 -3.95
C THR A 373 -23.48 17.86 -3.89
N PRO A 374 -24.70 18.44 -3.97
CA PRO A 374 -25.94 17.72 -3.63
C PRO A 374 -26.28 16.52 -4.52
N ARG A 375 -25.84 16.53 -5.79
CA ARG A 375 -26.15 15.47 -6.76
C ARG A 375 -25.56 14.09 -6.42
N TYR A 376 -24.56 14.03 -5.54
CA TYR A 376 -23.99 12.75 -5.09
C TYR A 376 -24.82 12.12 -3.95
N TRP A 377 -25.74 12.86 -3.33
CA TRP A 377 -26.38 12.44 -2.08
C TRP A 377 -27.83 12.03 -2.33
N SER A 378 -28.20 10.87 -1.79
CA SER A 378 -29.57 10.35 -1.78
C SER A 378 -30.40 10.81 -0.56
N ILE A 379 -29.92 11.84 0.15
CA ILE A 379 -30.55 12.39 1.35
C ILE A 379 -30.72 13.90 1.26
N ASP A 380 -31.62 14.43 2.07
CA ASP A 380 -31.81 15.86 2.17
C ASP A 380 -30.57 16.58 2.73
N SER A 381 -30.45 17.86 2.37
CA SER A 381 -29.30 18.68 2.74
C SER A 381 -29.20 18.95 4.24
N GLY A 382 -30.30 18.83 5.00
CA GLY A 382 -30.32 18.99 6.45
C GLY A 382 -29.71 17.77 7.15
N ALA A 383 -30.10 16.56 6.76
CA ALA A 383 -29.49 15.33 7.25
C ALA A 383 -27.99 15.26 6.92
N ARG A 384 -27.61 15.63 5.69
CA ARG A 384 -26.22 15.66 5.24
C ARG A 384 -25.33 16.57 6.09
N GLN A 385 -25.86 17.70 6.58
CA GLN A 385 -25.11 18.65 7.41
C GLN A 385 -24.65 18.07 8.76
N THR A 386 -25.19 16.92 9.17
CA THR A 386 -24.81 16.25 10.42
C THR A 386 -23.52 15.43 10.31
N PHE A 387 -23.05 15.14 9.09
CA PHE A 387 -21.84 14.36 8.83
C PHE A 387 -20.59 15.22 8.92
N THR A 388 -20.17 15.44 10.17
CA THR A 388 -19.05 16.32 10.52
C THR A 388 -17.87 15.56 11.13
N CYS A 389 -16.67 16.12 10.95
CA CYS A 389 -15.45 15.72 11.64
C CYS A 389 -15.55 15.88 13.17
N ARG A 390 -14.46 15.58 13.90
CA ARG A 390 -14.39 15.74 15.36
C ARG A 390 -14.67 17.18 15.80
N ASP A 391 -14.27 18.18 15.01
CA ASP A 391 -14.51 19.60 15.28
C ASP A 391 -15.99 20.02 15.27
N LYS A 392 -16.91 19.14 14.81
CA LYS A 392 -18.35 19.38 14.67
C LYS A 392 -18.71 20.58 13.78
N ARG A 393 -17.78 21.01 12.93
CA ARG A 393 -17.93 22.18 12.04
C ARG A 393 -17.64 21.81 10.60
N SER A 394 -16.56 21.09 10.39
CA SER A 394 -16.10 20.66 9.07
C SER A 394 -16.83 19.38 8.65
N PHE A 395 -17.15 19.27 7.35
CA PHE A 395 -17.64 18.00 6.80
C PHE A 395 -16.50 16.99 6.68
N GLY A 396 -16.85 15.72 6.86
CA GLY A 396 -15.91 14.61 6.70
C GLY A 396 -16.16 13.45 7.67
N PRO A 397 -15.33 12.40 7.58
CA PRO A 397 -15.41 11.23 8.44
C PRO A 397 -15.32 11.59 9.93
N ALA A 398 -16.08 10.88 10.78
CA ALA A 398 -16.20 11.18 12.20
C ALA A 398 -14.87 11.06 12.98
N GLY A 399 -13.94 10.26 12.47
CA GLY A 399 -12.62 10.07 13.05
C GLY A 399 -11.62 11.18 12.71
N TRP A 400 -11.87 11.95 11.66
CA TRP A 400 -10.96 13.00 11.19
C TRP A 400 -11.07 14.25 12.06
N GLN A 401 -9.98 14.98 12.21
CA GLN A 401 -9.95 16.15 13.10
C GLN A 401 -10.83 17.28 12.56
N ASP A 402 -10.67 17.60 11.27
CA ASP A 402 -11.39 18.63 10.52
C ASP A 402 -11.31 18.34 9.00
N ALA A 403 -11.68 19.29 8.14
CA ALA A 403 -11.64 19.11 6.68
C ALA A 403 -10.22 19.12 6.07
N THR A 404 -9.16 19.26 6.87
CA THR A 404 -7.79 19.16 6.39
C THR A 404 -7.39 17.71 6.08
N GLY A 405 -8.04 16.73 6.71
CA GLY A 405 -7.84 15.31 6.42
C GLY A 405 -7.78 14.43 7.67
N TYR A 406 -7.08 13.32 7.52
CA TYR A 406 -6.83 12.28 8.51
C TYR A 406 -5.54 12.54 9.31
N GLU A 407 -5.33 11.80 10.40
CA GLU A 407 -4.09 11.86 11.20
C GLU A 407 -2.91 11.26 10.41
N GLU A 408 -1.70 11.80 10.63
CA GLU A 408 -0.49 11.39 9.92
C GLU A 408 -0.23 9.88 10.03
N GLY A 409 0.14 9.23 8.92
CA GLY A 409 0.42 7.80 8.86
C GLY A 409 -0.81 6.91 8.65
N LEU A 410 -2.02 7.49 8.55
CA LEU A 410 -3.25 6.75 8.28
C LEU A 410 -3.65 6.73 6.80
N ASP A 411 -2.78 7.16 5.89
CA ASP A 411 -3.04 7.33 4.45
C ASP A 411 -3.62 6.08 3.82
N LEU A 412 -2.98 4.93 4.10
CA LEU A 412 -3.30 3.62 3.56
C LEU A 412 -4.24 2.81 4.45
N HIS A 413 -4.71 3.38 5.56
CA HIS A 413 -5.76 2.76 6.37
C HIS A 413 -7.11 2.90 5.66
N PRO A 414 -8.04 1.96 5.85
CA PRO A 414 -9.40 2.11 5.36
C PRO A 414 -10.02 3.39 5.92
N VAL A 415 -10.72 4.15 5.07
CA VAL A 415 -11.56 5.24 5.57
C VAL A 415 -12.65 4.65 6.46
N SER A 416 -12.83 5.24 7.62
CA SER A 416 -13.81 4.78 8.61
C SER A 416 -14.46 5.95 9.34
N GLY A 417 -15.50 5.68 10.13
CA GLY A 417 -16.27 6.73 10.80
C GLY A 417 -17.22 7.44 9.83
N ILE A 418 -17.69 6.73 8.81
CA ILE A 418 -18.65 7.22 7.82
C ILE A 418 -19.96 6.42 7.90
N SER A 419 -21.03 6.99 7.35
CA SER A 419 -22.33 6.36 7.16
C SER A 419 -22.45 5.69 5.78
N VAL A 420 -23.52 4.91 5.57
CA VAL A 420 -23.80 4.34 4.25
C VAL A 420 -24.06 5.43 3.20
N TYR A 421 -24.65 6.56 3.59
CA TYR A 421 -24.88 7.69 2.68
C TYR A 421 -23.59 8.34 2.20
N GLU A 422 -22.59 8.47 3.08
CA GLU A 422 -21.25 8.93 2.72
C GLU A 422 -20.57 7.97 1.74
N ALA A 423 -20.65 6.66 1.98
CA ALA A 423 -20.11 5.64 1.09
C ALA A 423 -20.81 5.62 -0.29
N MET A 424 -22.14 5.76 -0.33
CA MET A 424 -22.91 5.86 -1.57
C MET A 424 -22.58 7.16 -2.33
N ALA A 425 -22.44 8.29 -1.64
CA ALA A 425 -22.07 9.55 -2.26
C ALA A 425 -20.67 9.49 -2.88
N PHE A 426 -19.73 8.79 -2.24
CA PHE A 426 -18.43 8.51 -2.83
C PHE A 426 -18.54 7.69 -4.13
N ALA A 427 -19.40 6.67 -4.16
CA ALA A 427 -19.62 5.88 -5.38
C ALA A 427 -20.25 6.71 -6.51
N GLU A 428 -21.19 7.62 -6.21
CA GLU A 428 -21.76 8.54 -7.20
C GLU A 428 -20.74 9.55 -7.72
N TRP A 429 -19.88 10.06 -6.83
CA TRP A 429 -18.74 10.88 -7.24
C TRP A 429 -17.79 10.12 -8.17
N MET A 430 -17.52 8.84 -7.90
CA MET A 430 -16.73 7.99 -8.79
C MET A 430 -17.38 7.81 -10.16
N ASN A 431 -18.71 7.67 -10.24
CA ASN A 431 -19.45 7.62 -11.50
C ASN A 431 -19.26 8.89 -12.33
N GLU A 432 -19.15 10.06 -11.70
CA GLU A 432 -18.86 11.31 -12.39
C GLU A 432 -17.38 11.46 -12.77
N LYS A 433 -16.46 11.15 -11.84
CA LYS A 433 -15.03 11.44 -12.02
C LYS A 433 -14.27 10.39 -12.80
N ARG A 434 -14.78 9.16 -12.82
CA ARG A 434 -14.19 8.01 -13.50
C ARG A 434 -15.30 7.21 -14.17
N PRO A 435 -16.06 7.80 -15.11
CA PRO A 435 -17.18 7.12 -15.74
C PRO A 435 -16.72 5.85 -16.44
N LEU A 436 -17.42 4.74 -16.18
CA LEU A 436 -17.16 3.46 -16.82
C LEU A 436 -17.95 3.36 -18.13
N ARG A 437 -17.47 2.54 -19.06
CA ARG A 437 -18.11 2.30 -20.36
C ARG A 437 -18.98 1.04 -20.31
N ASP A 438 -19.67 0.76 -21.41
CA ASP A 438 -20.35 -0.52 -21.64
C ASP A 438 -21.40 -0.89 -20.58
N GLY A 439 -22.06 0.11 -20.00
CA GLY A 439 -23.11 -0.06 -18.98
C GLY A 439 -22.58 -0.41 -17.59
N TRP A 440 -21.27 -0.36 -17.35
CA TRP A 440 -20.71 -0.51 -16.02
C TRP A 440 -20.92 0.76 -15.19
N ARG A 441 -21.13 0.58 -13.87
CA ARG A 441 -21.15 1.68 -12.91
C ARG A 441 -20.44 1.32 -11.62
N TRP A 442 -19.93 2.33 -10.94
CA TRP A 442 -19.45 2.25 -9.57
C TRP A 442 -20.62 2.15 -8.59
N CYS A 443 -20.47 1.27 -7.60
CA CYS A 443 -21.42 1.13 -6.51
C CYS A 443 -20.73 0.55 -5.25
N LEU A 444 -21.45 0.48 -4.14
CA LEU A 444 -21.09 -0.42 -3.05
C LEU A 444 -21.30 -1.88 -3.49
N PRO A 445 -20.61 -2.88 -2.93
CA PRO A 445 -20.79 -4.28 -3.29
C PRO A 445 -22.20 -4.76 -2.97
N PRO A 446 -22.93 -5.39 -3.90
CA PRO A 446 -24.07 -6.22 -3.53
C PRO A 446 -23.62 -7.31 -2.55
N GLU A 447 -24.45 -7.62 -1.55
CA GLU A 447 -24.07 -8.55 -0.47
C GLU A 447 -23.67 -9.94 -1.00
N ASP A 448 -24.39 -10.45 -2.01
CA ASP A 448 -24.08 -11.72 -2.65
C ASP A 448 -22.72 -11.71 -3.37
N CYS A 449 -22.40 -10.60 -4.05
CA CYS A 449 -21.10 -10.41 -4.70
C CYS A 449 -19.96 -10.39 -3.69
N TRP A 450 -20.16 -9.66 -2.58
CA TRP A 450 -19.19 -9.61 -1.49
C TRP A 450 -18.98 -10.99 -0.87
N GLU A 451 -20.05 -11.71 -0.62
CA GLU A 451 -19.99 -13.05 -0.02
C GLU A 451 -19.30 -14.05 -0.95
N PHE A 452 -19.55 -13.98 -2.25
CA PHE A 452 -18.79 -14.76 -3.23
C PHE A 452 -17.31 -14.39 -3.25
N ALA A 453 -16.98 -13.10 -3.25
CA ALA A 453 -15.59 -12.63 -3.24
C ALA A 453 -14.83 -13.11 -1.99
N ALA A 454 -15.52 -13.19 -0.84
CA ALA A 454 -14.92 -13.65 0.41
C ALA A 454 -14.75 -15.16 0.45
N ARG A 455 -15.75 -15.92 0.02
CA ARG A 455 -15.87 -17.35 0.34
C ARG A 455 -15.56 -18.29 -0.83
N GLY A 456 -15.57 -17.75 -2.05
CA GLY A 456 -15.47 -18.52 -3.28
C GLY A 456 -16.57 -19.58 -3.43
N ARG A 457 -16.48 -20.41 -4.47
CA ARG A 457 -17.45 -21.51 -4.70
C ARG A 457 -17.50 -22.52 -3.57
N GLU A 458 -16.39 -22.71 -2.85
CA GLU A 458 -16.30 -23.68 -1.77
C GLU A 458 -17.01 -23.23 -0.50
N GLY A 459 -17.40 -21.95 -0.42
CA GLY A 459 -18.17 -21.43 0.72
C GLY A 459 -17.37 -21.41 2.01
N THR A 460 -16.09 -21.02 1.94
CA THR A 460 -15.20 -21.02 3.12
C THR A 460 -15.70 -20.09 4.22
N ALA A 461 -15.36 -20.40 5.47
CA ALA A 461 -15.73 -19.56 6.63
C ALA A 461 -14.91 -18.27 6.72
N TYR A 462 -13.66 -18.29 6.24
CA TYR A 462 -12.75 -17.16 6.14
C TYR A 462 -12.17 -17.08 4.72
N PRO A 463 -11.58 -15.94 4.32
CA PRO A 463 -11.04 -15.75 2.96
C PRO A 463 -9.99 -16.81 2.58
N TRP A 464 -9.21 -17.24 3.57
CA TRP A 464 -8.12 -18.22 3.43
C TRP A 464 -8.51 -19.67 3.75
N GLY A 465 -9.76 -19.95 4.18
CA GLY A 465 -10.18 -21.32 4.50
C GLY A 465 -11.25 -21.42 5.59
N ASN A 466 -11.39 -22.62 6.17
CA ASN A 466 -12.44 -22.91 7.16
C ASN A 466 -12.00 -22.77 8.62
N GLU A 467 -10.71 -22.50 8.86
CA GLU A 467 -10.15 -22.34 10.19
C GLU A 467 -9.60 -20.92 10.36
N PHE A 468 -9.95 -20.28 11.47
CA PHE A 468 -9.38 -19.00 11.84
C PHE A 468 -7.87 -19.15 12.08
N ARG A 469 -7.10 -18.17 11.62
CA ARG A 469 -5.65 -18.12 11.83
C ARG A 469 -5.25 -16.70 12.23
N THR A 470 -4.68 -16.58 13.42
CA THR A 470 -4.14 -15.31 13.91
C THR A 470 -3.05 -14.80 12.95
N GLY A 471 -3.03 -13.49 12.71
CA GLY A 471 -2.05 -12.87 11.82
C GLY A 471 -2.42 -12.92 10.33
N LEU A 472 -3.63 -13.36 9.98
CA LEU A 472 -4.17 -13.28 8.60
C LEU A 472 -5.25 -12.20 8.43
N CYS A 473 -5.64 -11.52 9.49
CA CYS A 473 -6.52 -10.35 9.44
C CYS A 473 -6.36 -9.49 10.69
N ASN A 474 -6.77 -8.22 10.60
CA ASN A 474 -6.91 -7.36 11.76
C ASN A 474 -8.23 -7.62 12.50
N SER A 475 -8.16 -8.24 13.68
CA SER A 475 -9.31 -8.56 14.54
C SER A 475 -8.95 -8.25 15.99
N SER A 476 -9.86 -8.41 16.95
CA SER A 476 -9.49 -8.20 18.35
C SER A 476 -8.38 -9.15 18.83
N ALA A 477 -8.20 -10.29 18.15
CA ALA A 477 -7.11 -11.24 18.40
C ALA A 477 -5.71 -10.70 18.05
N THR A 478 -5.57 -9.67 17.22
CA THR A 478 -4.28 -9.02 16.94
C THR A 478 -3.94 -7.93 17.96
N ALA A 479 -4.90 -7.52 18.79
CA ALA A 479 -4.75 -6.48 19.82
C ALA A 479 -4.28 -5.10 19.31
N LEU A 480 -4.33 -4.83 17.99
CA LEU A 480 -3.96 -3.52 17.43
C LEU A 480 -4.88 -2.40 17.92
N GLY A 481 -6.15 -2.71 18.18
CA GLY A 481 -7.13 -1.75 18.77
C GLY A 481 -7.56 -0.61 17.83
N THR A 482 -7.07 -0.61 16.58
CA THR A 482 -7.39 0.36 15.53
C THR A 482 -7.29 -0.31 14.16
N THR A 483 -7.68 0.41 13.10
CA THR A 483 -7.45 -0.04 11.72
C THR A 483 -5.96 -0.13 11.42
N CYS A 484 -5.58 -0.89 10.40
CA CYS A 484 -4.22 -0.95 9.88
C CYS A 484 -4.21 -0.63 8.38
N SER A 485 -3.01 -0.47 7.81
CA SER A 485 -2.82 -0.41 6.36
C SER A 485 -3.54 -1.57 5.66
N VAL A 486 -4.18 -1.29 4.52
CA VAL A 486 -4.85 -2.32 3.70
C VAL A 486 -3.89 -3.33 3.07
N PHE A 487 -2.58 -3.14 3.24
CA PHE A 487 -1.53 -4.04 2.76
C PHE A 487 -0.91 -4.91 3.87
N GLU A 488 -1.36 -4.79 5.12
CA GLU A 488 -0.74 -5.43 6.27
C GLU A 488 -0.84 -6.98 6.23
N PHE A 489 -1.99 -7.50 5.78
CA PHE A 489 -2.30 -8.93 5.85
C PHE A 489 -2.27 -9.60 4.48
N ASP A 490 -1.08 -9.71 3.88
CA ASP A 490 -0.88 -10.24 2.53
C ASP A 490 -1.33 -11.70 2.35
N LYS A 491 -1.17 -12.53 3.38
CA LYS A 491 -1.60 -13.93 3.46
C LYS A 491 -3.09 -14.10 3.81
N GLY A 492 -3.77 -13.00 4.14
CA GLY A 492 -5.20 -12.94 4.43
C GLY A 492 -6.10 -12.84 3.19
N VAL A 493 -5.49 -12.81 2.00
CA VAL A 493 -6.18 -12.65 0.73
C VAL A 493 -7.17 -13.80 0.46
N SER A 494 -8.35 -13.47 -0.06
CA SER A 494 -9.30 -14.47 -0.55
C SER A 494 -8.76 -15.18 -1.78
N LYS A 495 -9.30 -16.36 -2.10
CA LYS A 495 -8.97 -17.05 -3.36
C LYS A 495 -9.23 -16.21 -4.61
N THR A 496 -10.22 -15.34 -4.52
CA THR A 496 -10.60 -14.45 -5.61
C THR A 496 -9.59 -13.30 -5.74
N GLY A 497 -8.83 -12.97 -4.69
CA GLY A 497 -7.77 -11.95 -4.69
C GLY A 497 -8.13 -10.68 -3.91
N CYS A 498 -9.22 -10.68 -3.14
CA CYS A 498 -9.64 -9.57 -2.29
C CYS A 498 -8.99 -9.68 -0.90
N TYR A 499 -8.45 -8.56 -0.42
CA TYR A 499 -7.84 -8.40 0.89
C TYR A 499 -8.85 -7.86 1.90
N ASP A 500 -8.60 -8.06 3.19
CA ASP A 500 -9.38 -7.50 4.30
C ASP A 500 -10.89 -7.80 4.22
N LEU A 501 -11.28 -8.95 3.63
CA LEU A 501 -12.68 -9.42 3.67
C LEU A 501 -13.06 -10.05 5.02
N SER A 502 -12.09 -10.22 5.93
CA SER A 502 -12.29 -10.49 7.35
C SER A 502 -11.53 -9.44 8.14
N GLY A 503 -12.19 -8.74 9.06
CA GLY A 503 -11.56 -7.77 9.95
C GLY A 503 -11.26 -6.40 9.31
N ASN A 504 -10.36 -5.65 9.96
CA ASN A 504 -10.03 -4.24 9.70
C ASN A 504 -11.24 -3.31 9.87
N VAL A 505 -12.20 -3.28 8.95
CA VAL A 505 -13.44 -2.50 9.07
C VAL A 505 -14.66 -3.29 8.62
N TRP A 506 -15.80 -3.05 9.26
CA TRP A 506 -17.08 -3.44 8.70
C TRP A 506 -17.31 -2.69 7.39
N GLU A 507 -17.80 -3.39 6.36
CA GLU A 507 -17.99 -2.79 5.05
C GLU A 507 -19.47 -2.63 4.70
N PHE A 508 -19.88 -1.44 4.28
CA PHE A 508 -21.26 -1.19 3.80
C PHE A 508 -21.57 -1.92 2.49
N MET A 509 -22.72 -2.60 2.47
CA MET A 509 -23.25 -3.25 1.27
C MET A 509 -24.15 -2.31 0.47
N SER A 510 -24.34 -2.63 -0.81
CA SER A 510 -25.31 -1.96 -1.66
C SER A 510 -26.72 -2.13 -1.10
N VAL A 511 -27.44 -1.02 -1.03
CA VAL A 511 -28.82 -0.92 -0.59
C VAL A 511 -29.60 -0.21 -1.69
N PRO A 512 -30.44 -0.93 -2.46
CA PRO A 512 -31.24 -0.34 -3.53
C PRO A 512 -32.22 0.72 -3.04
N ASP A 513 -32.74 0.54 -1.83
CA ASP A 513 -33.61 1.48 -1.14
C ASP A 513 -33.28 1.49 0.36
N LEU A 514 -33.13 2.69 0.93
CA LEU A 514 -32.90 2.93 2.35
C LEU A 514 -34.17 3.41 3.06
N SER A 515 -35.35 3.26 2.44
CA SER A 515 -36.67 3.65 2.98
C SER A 515 -36.91 3.18 4.41
N ASP A 516 -36.38 2.00 4.75
CA ASP A 516 -36.56 1.38 6.06
C ASP A 516 -35.58 1.92 7.11
N GLY A 517 -34.67 2.82 6.73
CA GLY A 517 -33.72 3.50 7.62
C GLY A 517 -32.56 2.63 8.12
N HIS A 518 -32.34 1.47 7.50
CA HIS A 518 -31.33 0.50 7.93
C HIS A 518 -30.47 -0.01 6.78
N CYS A 519 -29.23 -0.36 7.08
CA CYS A 519 -28.26 -0.93 6.16
C CYS A 519 -27.66 -2.25 6.71
N THR A 520 -26.87 -2.90 5.87
CA THR A 520 -26.15 -4.14 6.19
C THR A 520 -24.66 -3.96 5.93
N LEU A 521 -23.86 -4.56 6.81
CA LEU A 521 -22.41 -4.62 6.69
C LEU A 521 -21.89 -6.05 6.76
N ARG A 522 -20.69 -6.28 6.21
CA ARG A 522 -19.99 -7.58 6.17
C ARG A 522 -18.54 -7.44 6.64
N GLY A 523 -17.89 -8.56 6.92
CA GLY A 523 -16.45 -8.68 7.16
C GLY A 523 -16.00 -8.65 8.63
N GLY A 524 -16.73 -7.97 9.51
CA GLY A 524 -16.21 -7.70 10.86
C GLY A 524 -15.15 -6.60 10.87
N SER A 525 -14.72 -6.16 12.05
CA SER A 525 -13.69 -5.13 12.19
C SER A 525 -12.56 -5.55 13.14
N TYR A 526 -11.58 -4.67 13.32
CA TYR A 526 -10.52 -4.83 14.34
C TYR A 526 -11.06 -4.99 15.79
N LYS A 527 -12.34 -4.69 16.04
CA LYS A 527 -12.99 -4.86 17.35
C LYS A 527 -13.59 -6.25 17.55
N ASN A 528 -13.80 -7.00 16.48
CA ASN A 528 -14.50 -8.28 16.49
C ASN A 528 -13.54 -9.44 16.73
N ASN A 529 -14.01 -10.46 17.44
CA ASN A 529 -13.22 -11.66 17.73
C ASN A 529 -13.17 -12.62 16.52
N GLU A 530 -12.45 -13.72 16.68
CA GLU A 530 -12.23 -14.74 15.64
C GLU A 530 -13.52 -15.33 15.05
N LYS A 531 -14.60 -15.36 15.83
CA LYS A 531 -15.91 -15.88 15.37
C LYS A 531 -16.73 -14.83 14.64
N GLU A 532 -16.52 -13.56 14.97
CA GLU A 532 -17.31 -12.44 14.45
C GLU A 532 -16.78 -11.88 13.13
N VAL A 533 -15.51 -12.18 12.78
CA VAL A 533 -14.92 -11.90 11.45
C VAL A 533 -15.13 -13.03 10.43
N ASP A 534 -16.00 -14.00 10.75
CA ASP A 534 -16.40 -15.08 9.84
C ASP A 534 -17.23 -14.52 8.67
N CYS A 535 -16.82 -14.85 7.44
CA CYS A 535 -17.41 -14.33 6.21
C CYS A 535 -18.85 -14.77 5.98
N ARG A 536 -19.41 -15.71 6.76
CA ARG A 536 -20.84 -16.04 6.76
C ARG A 536 -21.69 -15.00 7.46
N LEU A 537 -21.10 -14.27 8.41
CA LEU A 537 -21.81 -13.34 9.27
C LEU A 537 -22.01 -11.98 8.60
N ARG A 538 -23.19 -11.42 8.79
CA ARG A 538 -23.55 -10.03 8.46
C ARG A 538 -23.92 -9.30 9.73
N LEU A 539 -23.63 -8.01 9.75
CA LEU A 539 -24.21 -7.07 10.68
C LEU A 539 -25.42 -6.41 9.98
N PHE A 540 -26.63 -6.61 10.49
CA PHE A 540 -27.87 -6.12 9.87
C PHE A 540 -28.70 -5.27 10.83
N GLY A 541 -29.64 -4.49 10.29
CA GLY A 541 -30.47 -3.60 11.11
C GLY A 541 -29.68 -2.42 11.68
N VAL A 542 -28.60 -2.02 11.02
CA VAL A 542 -27.78 -0.88 11.40
C VAL A 542 -28.44 0.39 10.88
N SER A 543 -28.69 1.37 11.72
CA SER A 543 -29.23 2.66 11.27
C SER A 543 -28.37 3.25 10.14
N ASP A 544 -29.03 3.69 9.08
CA ASP A 544 -28.45 4.32 7.89
C ASP A 544 -27.52 5.53 8.17
N ARG A 545 -27.67 6.20 9.32
CA ARG A 545 -26.84 7.33 9.75
C ARG A 545 -25.73 6.93 10.74
N HIS A 546 -25.66 5.66 11.12
CA HIS A 546 -24.66 5.19 12.08
C HIS A 546 -23.27 5.19 11.45
N ARG A 547 -22.29 5.79 12.15
CA ARG A 547 -20.91 5.98 11.66
C ARG A 547 -19.79 5.69 12.69
N PRO A 548 -19.71 4.48 13.28
CA PRO A 548 -18.59 4.06 14.13
C PRO A 548 -17.24 4.14 13.44
N LEU A 549 -16.17 4.30 14.23
CA LEU A 549 -14.78 4.39 13.74
C LEU A 549 -14.24 3.10 13.13
N ASP A 550 -15.02 2.03 13.14
CA ASP A 550 -14.71 0.74 12.54
C ASP A 550 -15.66 0.37 11.39
N PHE A 551 -16.46 1.32 10.91
CA PHE A 551 -17.32 1.18 9.72
C PHE A 551 -16.70 1.95 8.55
N GLY A 552 -16.45 1.24 7.46
CA GLY A 552 -15.92 1.73 6.19
C GLY A 552 -16.61 1.04 5.02
N PHE A 553 -15.93 0.98 3.87
CA PHE A 553 -16.48 0.37 2.67
C PHE A 553 -15.40 0.04 1.64
N ARG A 554 -15.78 -0.75 0.65
CA ARG A 554 -15.06 -0.89 -0.62
C ARG A 554 -15.99 -0.57 -1.78
N LEU A 555 -15.43 -0.45 -2.97
CA LEU A 555 -16.22 -0.28 -4.20
C LEU A 555 -16.38 -1.59 -4.95
N ALA A 556 -17.46 -1.66 -5.70
CA ALA A 556 -17.71 -2.65 -6.73
C ALA A 556 -18.07 -1.95 -8.05
N GLN A 557 -17.99 -2.69 -9.14
CA GLN A 557 -18.60 -2.32 -10.40
C GLN A 557 -19.59 -3.39 -10.80
N VAL A 558 -20.76 -2.97 -11.25
CA VAL A 558 -21.79 -3.86 -11.79
C VAL A 558 -22.23 -3.33 -13.14
N GLN A 559 -22.59 -4.24 -14.04
CA GLN A 559 -23.19 -3.86 -15.31
C GLN A 559 -24.69 -3.65 -15.11
N GLU A 560 -25.19 -2.45 -15.39
CA GLU A 560 -26.62 -2.23 -15.48
C GLU A 560 -27.16 -3.01 -16.68
N ARG A 561 -28.30 -3.69 -16.51
CA ARG A 561 -29.02 -4.22 -17.66
C ARG A 561 -29.40 -3.02 -18.52
N LEU A 562 -28.78 -2.87 -19.68
CA LEU A 562 -29.26 -1.98 -20.72
C LEU A 562 -30.71 -2.41 -20.99
N ASN A 563 -31.67 -1.60 -20.54
CA ASN A 563 -33.05 -1.80 -20.93
C ASN A 563 -33.07 -1.71 -22.46
N SER A 564 -33.26 -2.84 -23.14
CA SER A 564 -33.61 -2.84 -24.55
C SER A 564 -34.81 -1.91 -24.70
N PRO A 565 -34.77 -0.90 -25.59
CA PRO A 565 -35.94 -0.06 -25.81
C PRO A 565 -37.10 -0.96 -26.25
N ALA A 566 -38.21 -0.85 -25.52
CA ALA A 566 -39.45 -1.58 -25.77
C ALA A 566 -40.10 -1.21 -27.11
#